data_AF-A0A8H5SRA8-F1
#
_entry.id   AF-A0A8H5SRA8-F1
#
_cell.length_a   1.000
_cell.length_b   1.000
_cell.length_c   1.000
_cell.angle_alpha   90.00
_cell.angle_beta   90.00
_cell.angle_gamma   90.00
#
_symmetry.space_group_name_H-M   'P 1'
#
loop_
_entity.id
_entity.type
_entity.pdbx_description
1 polymer ?
#
loop_
_entity_poly.entity_id
_entity_poly.type
_entity_poly.pdbx_seq_one_letter_code
_entity_poly.pdbx_strand_id
1 'polypeptide(L)'
;MEKSAAVAEPEPSSPVAVLTGETPEHHVTLPPYSGPSIPSTAVSASASQASGAHKGPARFPGLPRVDYRLYSPPLFKLSNDYKTLSSRAEYLSVKPEALITLIRAQGSVPPKPQIHIRGSRGRKVDFDIKLNLMSLLVPDDDNQRLDYIRCVGDGELAYRGGLKPDVLPEVGDAGLDEWCRRFVQDPASVKLFTLERVVTNLDTAWLEGQFRSLVAALNYRGVVDVSFVVTHSRVVVQNPDKVNQFFTSVTSLFSGKHKYEVVKVVWPFATAKNGEPDRRCIVQSEETWWREWRDPIKYAISQKRHGWVTVEDKLEALMEGKGHETGIIDWGPENMG
;
A
#
# COMPACT_ATOMS: atom_id res chain seq x y z
N MET A 1 39.25 -44.28 72.76
CA MET A 1 40.39 -45.09 72.27
C MET A 1 40.96 -44.38 71.06
N GLU A 2 42.24 -44.00 71.15
CA GLU A 2 43.22 -43.54 70.14
C GLU A 2 42.76 -43.41 68.67
N LYS A 3 43.15 -42.38 67.89
CA LYS A 3 44.56 -41.93 67.67
C LYS A 3 44.65 -40.61 66.87
N SER A 4 45.62 -39.76 67.26
CA SER A 4 46.57 -38.88 66.51
C SER A 4 46.18 -38.21 65.17
N ALA A 5 46.26 -36.86 65.06
CA ALA A 5 47.43 -36.02 64.63
C ALA A 5 47.72 -36.10 63.10
N ALA A 6 48.10 -35.08 62.32
CA ALA A 6 48.71 -33.77 62.58
C ALA A 6 48.52 -32.83 61.36
N VAL A 7 48.78 -31.55 61.62
CA VAL A 7 48.87 -30.40 60.69
C VAL A 7 50.15 -30.43 59.86
N ALA A 8 50.12 -29.89 58.63
CA ALA A 8 51.29 -29.31 57.95
C ALA A 8 50.87 -28.14 57.03
N GLU A 9 51.36 -26.94 57.35
CA GLU A 9 51.52 -25.74 56.51
C GLU A 9 53.02 -25.64 56.11
N PRO A 10 53.47 -24.87 55.07
CA PRO A 10 53.39 -23.40 55.10
C PRO A 10 53.27 -22.63 53.73
N GLU A 11 52.89 -21.36 53.88
CA GLU A 11 52.91 -20.15 53.00
C GLU A 11 54.26 -19.80 52.29
N PRO A 12 54.49 -18.63 51.59
CA PRO A 12 53.60 -17.55 51.06
C PRO A 12 53.96 -17.07 49.61
N SER A 13 53.13 -16.21 48.99
CA SER A 13 53.56 -14.93 48.36
C SER A 13 52.44 -14.23 47.56
N SER A 14 52.11 -13.00 47.94
CA SER A 14 51.35 -12.03 47.12
C SER A 14 52.30 -11.26 46.17
N PRO A 15 51.85 -10.59 45.09
CA PRO A 15 51.30 -9.24 45.25
C PRO A 15 50.14 -8.83 44.29
N VAL A 16 49.31 -7.93 44.83
CA VAL A 16 48.53 -6.81 44.25
C VAL A 16 48.73 -6.48 42.75
N ALA A 17 47.63 -6.36 41.98
CA ALA A 17 47.32 -5.24 41.06
C ALA A 17 45.94 -5.39 40.38
N VAL A 18 44.98 -4.49 40.67
CA VAL A 18 44.44 -3.41 39.79
C VAL A 18 43.22 -3.80 38.92
N LEU A 19 42.22 -2.93 38.99
CA LEU A 19 40.90 -2.87 38.35
C LEU A 19 40.93 -2.76 36.81
N THR A 20 40.02 -3.48 36.14
CA THR A 20 39.25 -3.11 34.91
C THR A 20 38.27 -4.28 34.68
N GLY A 21 36.94 -4.20 34.76
CA GLY A 21 36.01 -3.27 34.12
C GLY A 21 35.51 -3.88 32.81
N GLU A 22 34.44 -4.70 32.81
CA GLU A 22 33.61 -5.01 31.63
C GLU A 22 32.33 -5.81 31.98
N THR A 23 31.20 -5.37 31.44
CA THR A 23 29.83 -5.90 31.62
C THR A 23 29.60 -7.11 30.68
N PRO A 24 29.03 -8.24 31.12
CA PRO A 24 28.81 -9.38 30.23
C PRO A 24 27.50 -9.25 29.44
N GLU A 25 27.63 -9.21 28.11
CA GLU A 25 26.54 -9.37 27.17
C GLU A 25 25.83 -10.73 27.38
N HIS A 26 24.51 -10.70 27.56
CA HIS A 26 23.69 -11.91 27.65
C HIS A 26 23.58 -12.58 26.28
N HIS A 27 24.49 -13.52 26.00
CA HIS A 27 24.30 -14.52 24.97
C HIS A 27 23.13 -15.44 25.36
N VAL A 28 22.04 -15.39 24.59
CA VAL A 28 20.94 -16.36 24.70
C VAL A 28 21.41 -17.68 24.08
N THR A 29 21.99 -18.55 24.90
CA THR A 29 22.33 -19.92 24.51
C THR A 29 21.06 -20.77 24.57
N LEU A 30 20.59 -21.25 23.42
CA LEU A 30 19.48 -22.21 23.36
C LEU A 30 19.88 -23.54 24.02
N PRO A 31 18.93 -24.33 24.55
CA PRO A 31 19.22 -25.65 25.11
C PRO A 31 19.99 -26.54 24.12
N PRO A 32 20.88 -27.44 24.58
CA PRO A 32 21.79 -28.21 23.72
C PRO A 32 21.11 -29.20 22.76
N TYR A 33 19.78 -29.36 22.82
CA TYR A 33 18.99 -30.18 21.89
C TYR A 33 18.08 -29.34 20.96
N SER A 34 18.19 -28.02 20.98
CA SER A 34 17.33 -27.13 20.20
C SER A 34 18.11 -26.54 19.02
N GLY A 35 18.20 -27.30 17.92
CA GLY A 35 18.59 -26.76 16.62
C GLY A 35 17.39 -26.14 15.90
N PRO A 36 17.56 -25.10 15.07
CA PRO A 36 16.49 -24.65 14.18
C PRO A 36 16.05 -25.83 13.32
N SER A 37 14.73 -26.01 13.17
CA SER A 37 14.13 -27.05 12.32
C SER A 37 14.32 -26.69 10.85
N ILE A 38 15.57 -26.67 10.38
CA ILE A 38 15.91 -26.42 8.99
C ILE A 38 15.80 -27.77 8.27
N PRO A 39 14.95 -27.92 7.24
CA PRO A 39 15.08 -29.06 6.32
C PRO A 39 16.49 -29.00 5.70
N SER A 40 17.26 -30.08 5.80
CA SER A 40 18.73 -30.15 5.63
C SER A 40 19.30 -29.84 4.22
N THR A 41 18.72 -28.92 3.45
CA THR A 41 19.20 -28.56 2.10
C THR A 41 19.46 -27.07 1.87
N ALA A 42 19.36 -26.21 2.89
CA ALA A 42 19.64 -24.79 2.72
C ALA A 42 20.58 -24.24 3.79
N VAL A 43 21.87 -24.59 3.69
CA VAL A 43 22.95 -23.88 4.40
C VAL A 43 23.95 -23.34 3.38
N SER A 44 23.66 -22.16 2.85
CA SER A 44 24.65 -21.18 2.36
C SER A 44 23.94 -19.90 1.91
N ALA A 45 23.84 -18.91 2.79
CA ALA A 45 23.69 -17.50 2.39
C ALA A 45 24.10 -16.60 3.57
N SER A 46 25.40 -16.33 3.63
CA SER A 46 26.05 -15.09 4.10
C SER A 46 25.22 -14.13 4.95
N ALA A 47 25.50 -14.11 6.26
CA ALA A 47 25.21 -12.97 7.12
C ALA A 47 26.27 -11.88 6.90
N SER A 48 25.98 -10.91 6.03
CA SER A 48 26.72 -9.65 5.99
C SER A 48 26.11 -8.68 6.99
N GLN A 49 26.92 -8.34 7.99
CA GLN A 49 26.71 -7.23 8.91
C GLN A 49 26.50 -5.92 8.14
N ALA A 50 25.47 -5.17 8.48
CA ALA A 50 25.35 -3.76 8.10
C ALA A 50 25.53 -2.90 9.35
N SER A 51 26.77 -2.45 9.55
CA SER A 51 27.13 -1.27 10.33
C SER A 51 26.53 -0.01 9.69
N GLY A 52 26.19 0.97 10.54
CA GLY A 52 25.19 1.99 10.23
C GLY A 52 25.48 2.96 9.08
N ALA A 53 24.43 3.34 8.36
CA ALA A 53 24.29 4.63 7.66
C ALA A 53 22.83 4.80 7.18
N HIS A 54 22.28 6.00 7.43
CA HIS A 54 20.99 6.54 6.97
C HIS A 54 19.73 5.72 7.32
N LYS A 55 18.90 6.26 8.24
CA LYS A 55 17.56 5.71 8.53
C LYS A 55 16.69 5.83 7.27
N GLY A 56 16.72 4.78 6.44
CA GLY A 56 15.77 4.57 5.36
C GLY A 56 14.33 4.42 5.90
N PRO A 57 13.34 4.27 5.02
CA PRO A 57 11.95 4.07 5.42
C PRO A 57 11.83 2.91 6.41
N ALA A 58 10.97 3.07 7.41
CA ALA A 58 10.71 2.00 8.38
C ALA A 58 10.23 0.75 7.64
N ARG A 59 10.92 -0.37 7.87
CA ARG A 59 10.58 -1.66 7.27
C ARG A 59 9.68 -2.43 8.22
N PHE A 60 8.51 -2.83 7.73
CA PHE A 60 7.55 -3.63 8.48
C PHE A 60 7.47 -5.03 7.84
N PRO A 61 7.83 -6.10 8.55
CA PRO A 61 7.69 -7.46 8.03
C PRO A 61 6.26 -7.74 7.55
N GLY A 62 6.11 -8.37 6.39
CA GLY A 62 4.80 -8.71 5.79
C GLY A 62 4.07 -7.56 5.10
N LEU A 63 4.62 -6.33 5.10
CA LEU A 63 4.06 -5.19 4.38
C LEU A 63 4.95 -4.77 3.20
N PRO A 64 4.38 -4.23 2.11
CA PRO A 64 5.14 -3.67 1.00
C PRO A 64 6.22 -2.67 1.44
N ARG A 65 7.37 -2.69 0.76
CA ARG A 65 8.52 -1.81 1.05
C ARG A 65 8.29 -0.40 0.52
N VAL A 66 7.50 0.39 1.24
CA VAL A 66 7.19 1.78 0.88
C VAL A 66 7.33 2.72 2.07
N ASP A 67 7.51 4.02 1.81
CA ASP A 67 7.49 5.02 2.88
C ASP A 67 6.05 5.40 3.27
N TYR A 68 5.52 4.69 4.27
CA TYR A 68 4.15 4.88 4.74
C TYR A 68 3.83 6.29 5.27
N ARG A 69 4.85 7.07 5.63
CA ARG A 69 4.66 8.46 6.09
C ARG A 69 4.07 9.34 4.99
N LEU A 70 4.25 8.96 3.72
CA LEU A 70 3.74 9.69 2.58
C LEU A 70 2.22 9.53 2.38
N TYR A 71 1.55 8.59 3.07
CA TYR A 71 0.08 8.52 3.12
C TYR A 71 -0.53 9.47 4.17
N SER A 72 0.27 9.98 5.11
CA SER A 72 -0.15 10.93 6.14
C SER A 72 0.91 12.00 6.42
N PRO A 73 1.39 12.73 5.38
CA PRO A 73 2.42 13.73 5.56
C PRO A 73 1.91 14.93 6.37
N PRO A 74 2.80 15.65 7.08
CA PRO A 74 2.42 16.84 7.84
C PRO A 74 1.71 17.87 6.96
N LEU A 75 0.71 18.55 7.53
CA LEU A 75 -0.11 19.58 6.84
C LEU A 75 -1.03 19.03 5.73
N PHE A 76 -1.17 17.72 5.59
CA PHE A 76 -2.18 17.11 4.72
C PHE A 76 -3.34 16.53 5.52
N LYS A 77 -4.51 16.52 4.89
CA LYS A 77 -5.73 15.90 5.39
C LYS A 77 -6.23 14.88 4.38
N LEU A 78 -6.44 13.66 4.84
CA LEU A 78 -7.07 12.60 4.06
C LEU A 78 -8.59 12.77 4.10
N SER A 79 -9.24 12.64 2.95
CA SER A 79 -10.69 12.69 2.83
C SER A 79 -11.34 11.47 3.49
N ASN A 80 -12.62 11.60 3.88
CA ASN A 80 -13.38 10.53 4.55
C ASN A 80 -13.55 9.26 3.71
N ASP A 81 -13.50 9.39 2.39
CA ASP A 81 -13.55 8.27 1.44
C ASP A 81 -12.17 7.62 1.21
N TYR A 82 -11.13 8.12 1.90
CA TYR A 82 -9.73 7.71 1.79
C TYR A 82 -9.15 7.83 0.39
N LYS A 83 -9.75 8.60 -0.53
CA LYS A 83 -9.27 8.74 -1.92
C LYS A 83 -8.30 9.90 -2.08
N THR A 84 -8.56 11.02 -1.41
CA THR A 84 -7.89 12.29 -1.67
C THR A 84 -7.12 12.79 -0.45
N LEU A 85 -5.81 12.94 -0.61
CA LEU A 85 -4.94 13.60 0.34
C LEU A 85 -4.79 15.07 -0.07
N SER A 86 -5.19 16.00 0.79
CA SER A 86 -5.24 17.43 0.44
C SER A 86 -4.38 18.30 1.37
N SER A 87 -3.71 19.31 0.81
CA SER A 87 -2.96 20.32 1.58
C SER A 87 -3.24 21.73 1.10
N ARG A 88 -3.13 22.68 2.03
CA ARG A 88 -3.16 24.13 1.80
C ARG A 88 -1.87 24.81 2.20
N ALA A 89 -0.76 24.06 2.31
CA ALA A 89 0.50 24.60 2.76
C ALA A 89 1.04 25.62 1.75
N GLU A 90 1.28 26.84 2.22
CA GLU A 90 1.62 27.98 1.36
C GLU A 90 2.89 27.77 0.55
N TYR A 91 3.92 27.17 1.16
CA TYR A 91 5.21 26.95 0.50
C TYR A 91 5.11 26.10 -0.78
N LEU A 92 4.10 25.21 -0.88
CA LEU A 92 3.85 24.38 -2.06
C LEU A 92 3.22 25.16 -3.22
N SER A 93 2.66 26.34 -2.96
CA SER A 93 2.08 27.23 -3.97
C SER A 93 2.97 28.42 -4.33
N VAL A 94 4.11 28.57 -3.63
CA VAL A 94 5.07 29.67 -3.80
C VAL A 94 6.41 29.19 -4.37
N LYS A 95 6.84 27.97 -4.03
CA LYS A 95 8.14 27.42 -4.46
C LYS A 95 7.94 26.23 -5.40
N PRO A 96 8.31 26.32 -6.69
CA PRO A 96 8.12 25.22 -7.64
C PRO A 96 8.92 23.98 -7.22
N GLU A 97 10.16 24.14 -6.76
CA GLU A 97 11.02 23.04 -6.28
C GLU A 97 10.39 22.21 -5.15
N ALA A 98 9.67 22.89 -4.24
CA ALA A 98 8.99 22.21 -3.13
C ALA A 98 7.81 21.37 -3.63
N LEU A 99 7.06 21.88 -4.62
CA LEU A 99 5.98 21.15 -5.27
C LEU A 99 6.54 19.95 -6.06
N ILE A 100 7.58 20.15 -6.87
CA ILE A 100 8.22 19.08 -7.64
C ILE A 100 8.70 17.95 -6.72
N THR A 101 9.41 18.29 -5.65
CA THR A 101 9.90 17.32 -4.65
C THR A 101 8.74 16.55 -4.02
N LEU A 102 7.66 17.25 -3.64
CA LEU A 102 6.45 16.62 -3.12
C LEU A 102 5.83 15.67 -4.13
N ILE A 103 5.66 16.08 -5.40
CA ILE A 103 5.03 15.25 -6.43
C ILE A 103 5.85 13.99 -6.68
N ARG A 104 7.18 14.12 -6.77
CA ARG A 104 8.08 12.96 -6.91
C ARG A 104 8.00 12.02 -5.71
N ALA A 105 8.01 12.56 -4.48
CA ALA A 105 7.84 11.75 -3.27
C ALA A 105 6.47 11.07 -3.22
N GLN A 106 5.38 11.80 -3.49
CA GLN A 106 4.03 11.22 -3.52
C GLN A 106 3.87 10.20 -4.66
N GLY A 107 4.57 10.38 -5.78
CA GLY A 107 4.64 9.39 -6.85
C GLY A 107 5.36 8.11 -6.43
N SER A 108 6.30 8.19 -5.47
CA SER A 108 7.05 7.03 -5.01
C SER A 108 6.26 6.08 -4.11
N VAL A 109 4.97 6.32 -3.86
CA VAL A 109 4.09 5.39 -3.14
C VAL A 109 2.86 5.05 -3.97
N PRO A 110 2.43 3.77 -3.98
CA PRO A 110 1.32 3.32 -4.80
C PRO A 110 -0.02 3.80 -4.26
N PRO A 111 -1.08 3.75 -5.06
CA PRO A 111 -2.42 3.74 -4.50
C PRO A 111 -2.69 2.40 -3.81
N LYS A 112 -3.78 2.31 -3.06
CA LYS A 112 -4.25 1.07 -2.43
C LYS A 112 -5.48 0.53 -3.18
N PRO A 113 -5.30 -0.32 -4.22
CA PRO A 113 -6.39 -1.01 -4.88
C PRO A 113 -7.01 -2.07 -3.97
N GLN A 114 -8.33 -2.19 -4.05
CA GLN A 114 -9.14 -3.06 -3.22
C GLN A 114 -10.22 -3.74 -4.07
N ILE A 115 -10.55 -4.97 -3.74
CA ILE A 115 -11.72 -5.67 -4.28
C ILE A 115 -12.78 -5.64 -3.21
N HIS A 116 -14.00 -5.25 -3.57
CA HIS A 116 -15.16 -5.28 -2.69
C HIS A 116 -16.22 -6.18 -3.32
N ILE A 117 -16.63 -7.19 -2.57
CA ILE A 117 -17.56 -8.22 -3.03
C ILE A 117 -18.74 -8.20 -2.06
N ARG A 118 -19.93 -7.91 -2.59
CA ARG A 118 -21.14 -7.78 -1.80
C ARG A 118 -22.25 -8.65 -2.36
N GLY A 119 -22.77 -9.54 -1.52
CA GLY A 119 -23.97 -10.33 -1.80
C GLY A 119 -25.16 -9.72 -1.08
N SER A 120 -26.21 -9.40 -1.82
CA SER A 120 -27.50 -9.00 -1.23
C SER A 120 -28.71 -9.76 -1.80
N ARG A 121 -29.72 -9.96 -0.97
CA ARG A 121 -31.05 -10.48 -1.34
C ARG A 121 -32.11 -9.49 -0.87
N GLY A 122 -32.74 -8.81 -1.83
CA GLY A 122 -33.64 -7.70 -1.55
C GLY A 122 -32.91 -6.60 -0.76
N ARG A 123 -33.39 -6.32 0.46
CA ARG A 123 -32.78 -5.31 1.36
C ARG A 123 -31.69 -5.87 2.28
N LYS A 124 -31.54 -7.19 2.38
CA LYS A 124 -30.57 -7.83 3.27
C LYS A 124 -29.23 -7.99 2.57
N VAL A 125 -28.16 -7.56 3.21
CA VAL A 125 -26.78 -7.89 2.81
C VAL A 125 -26.41 -9.18 3.52
N ASP A 126 -26.15 -10.25 2.77
CA ASP A 126 -25.77 -11.55 3.33
C ASP A 126 -24.26 -11.66 3.53
N PHE A 127 -23.46 -10.97 2.71
CA PHE A 127 -22.01 -10.85 2.93
C PHE A 127 -21.48 -9.57 2.27
N ASP A 128 -20.41 -9.01 2.84
CA ASP A 128 -19.75 -7.80 2.36
C ASP A 128 -18.26 -7.90 2.70
N ILE A 129 -17.45 -8.38 1.77
CA ILE A 129 -16.02 -8.66 2.02
C ILE A 129 -15.11 -7.77 1.17
N LYS A 130 -13.94 -7.44 1.72
CA LYS A 130 -12.94 -6.56 1.11
C LYS A 130 -11.55 -7.21 1.11
N LEU A 131 -10.83 -7.07 0.01
CA LEU A 131 -9.46 -7.57 -0.15
C LEU A 131 -8.52 -6.45 -0.58
N ASN A 132 -7.28 -6.48 -0.10
CA ASN A 132 -6.23 -5.54 -0.48
C ASN A 132 -5.35 -6.13 -1.58
N LEU A 133 -5.13 -5.37 -2.66
CA LEU A 133 -4.29 -5.77 -3.80
C LEU A 133 -2.95 -5.00 -3.87
N MET A 134 -2.66 -4.11 -2.90
CA MET A 134 -1.47 -3.26 -2.94
C MET A 134 -0.15 -4.07 -3.01
N SER A 135 -0.11 -5.27 -2.42
CA SER A 135 1.07 -6.15 -2.49
C SER A 135 1.40 -6.65 -3.90
N LEU A 136 0.46 -6.54 -4.84
CA LEU A 136 0.67 -6.94 -6.23
C LEU A 136 1.30 -5.83 -7.08
N LEU A 137 1.39 -4.61 -6.55
CA LEU A 137 1.98 -3.45 -7.24
C LEU A 137 3.43 -3.19 -6.84
N VAL A 138 3.86 -3.70 -5.68
CA VAL A 138 5.16 -3.41 -5.10
C VAL A 138 5.96 -4.72 -5.02
N PRO A 139 6.95 -4.93 -5.90
CA PRO A 139 7.84 -6.07 -5.80
C PRO A 139 8.75 -5.95 -4.57
N ASP A 140 9.28 -7.09 -4.11
CA ASP A 140 10.24 -7.11 -2.99
C ASP A 140 11.60 -6.49 -3.34
N ASP A 141 11.96 -6.54 -4.63
CA ASP A 141 13.14 -5.93 -5.22
C ASP A 141 12.77 -4.61 -5.90
N ASP A 142 13.30 -3.51 -5.37
CA ASP A 142 13.05 -2.16 -5.88
C ASP A 142 13.46 -2.00 -7.36
N ASN A 143 14.40 -2.82 -7.86
CA ASN A 143 14.83 -2.77 -9.26
C ASN A 143 13.78 -3.30 -10.25
N GLN A 144 12.79 -4.06 -9.77
CA GLN A 144 11.71 -4.60 -10.59
C GLN A 144 10.49 -3.67 -10.67
N ARG A 145 10.58 -2.52 -9.99
CA ARG A 145 9.50 -1.55 -9.90
C ARG A 145 9.38 -0.79 -11.22
N LEU A 146 8.16 -0.70 -11.74
CA LEU A 146 7.85 -0.13 -13.06
C LEU A 146 6.97 1.13 -12.98
N ASP A 147 6.85 1.75 -11.81
CA ASP A 147 6.06 2.98 -11.69
C ASP A 147 6.77 4.15 -12.36
N TYR A 148 5.97 5.05 -12.93
CA TYR A 148 6.51 6.24 -13.58
C TYR A 148 5.55 7.42 -13.49
N ILE A 149 6.12 8.62 -13.56
CA ILE A 149 5.35 9.86 -13.65
C ILE A 149 5.09 10.15 -15.13
N ARG A 150 3.82 10.29 -15.48
CA ARG A 150 3.37 10.71 -16.81
C ARG A 150 2.75 12.10 -16.70
N CYS A 151 3.36 13.06 -17.38
CA CYS A 151 2.71 14.35 -17.61
C CYS A 151 1.76 14.25 -18.79
N VAL A 152 0.75 15.12 -18.82
CA VAL A 152 -0.15 15.26 -19.96
C VAL A 152 0.66 15.55 -21.24
N GLY A 153 0.38 14.80 -22.31
CA GLY A 153 1.08 14.95 -23.59
C GLY A 153 0.53 16.09 -24.46
N ASP A 154 1.17 16.33 -25.59
CA ASP A 154 0.69 17.30 -26.58
C ASP A 154 -0.63 16.82 -27.21
N GLY A 155 -1.56 17.74 -27.47
CA GLY A 155 -2.92 17.42 -27.94
C GLY A 155 -3.85 16.67 -26.96
N GLU A 156 -3.39 16.28 -25.76
CA GLU A 156 -4.22 15.60 -24.77
C GLU A 156 -5.09 16.59 -23.97
N LEU A 157 -6.39 16.35 -23.89
CA LEU A 157 -7.32 17.22 -23.17
C LEU A 157 -7.16 17.05 -21.64
N ALA A 158 -6.79 18.11 -20.93
CA ALA A 158 -6.65 18.10 -19.48
C ALA A 158 -6.92 19.47 -18.84
N TYR A 159 -7.08 19.53 -17.52
CA TYR A 159 -7.10 20.81 -16.83
C TYR A 159 -5.67 21.35 -16.72
N ARG A 160 -5.32 22.36 -17.52
CA ARG A 160 -3.95 22.92 -17.65
C ARG A 160 -3.81 24.31 -17.01
N GLY A 161 -4.58 24.60 -15.97
CA GLY A 161 -4.63 25.89 -15.27
C GLY A 161 -5.86 26.73 -15.59
N GLY A 162 -6.84 26.20 -16.31
CA GLY A 162 -8.10 26.88 -16.60
C GLY A 162 -9.28 26.36 -15.77
N LEU A 163 -10.45 26.94 -16.00
CA LEU A 163 -11.74 26.48 -15.44
C LEU A 163 -12.30 25.26 -16.17
N LYS A 164 -11.89 25.08 -17.42
CA LYS A 164 -12.31 24.00 -18.31
C LYS A 164 -11.07 23.22 -18.78
N PRO A 165 -11.24 21.94 -19.17
CA PRO A 165 -10.18 21.20 -19.83
C PRO A 165 -9.79 21.85 -21.15
N ASP A 166 -8.50 21.79 -21.49
CA ASP A 166 -7.92 22.33 -22.72
C ASP A 166 -6.72 21.46 -23.15
N VAL A 167 -6.33 21.58 -24.42
CA VAL A 167 -5.13 20.95 -25.00
C VAL A 167 -3.91 21.87 -24.89
N LEU A 168 -4.14 23.18 -24.80
CA LEU A 168 -3.10 24.17 -24.55
C LEU A 168 -3.12 24.60 -23.07
N PRO A 169 -1.98 25.08 -22.53
CA PRO A 169 -0.66 25.14 -23.15
C PRO A 169 0.02 23.77 -23.27
N GLU A 170 0.85 23.62 -24.30
CA GLU A 170 1.79 22.52 -24.43
C GLU A 170 3.12 22.86 -23.75
N VAL A 171 3.82 21.81 -23.35
CA VAL A 171 4.98 21.87 -22.44
C VAL A 171 6.20 21.17 -23.03
N GLY A 172 5.99 20.33 -24.04
CA GLY A 172 7.00 19.44 -24.60
C GLY A 172 7.79 18.72 -23.51
N ASP A 173 9.11 18.70 -23.69
CA ASP A 173 10.04 17.96 -22.84
C ASP A 173 10.25 18.56 -21.44
N ALA A 174 9.77 19.78 -21.18
CA ALA A 174 9.94 20.43 -19.88
C ALA A 174 9.08 19.80 -18.77
N GLY A 175 8.05 19.04 -19.14
CA GLY A 175 7.34 18.09 -18.26
C GLY A 175 6.84 18.66 -16.93
N LEU A 176 7.16 17.95 -15.84
CA LEU A 176 6.66 18.23 -14.48
C LEU A 176 7.12 19.58 -13.95
N ASP A 177 8.38 19.93 -14.21
CA ASP A 177 9.03 21.12 -13.66
C ASP A 177 8.36 22.39 -14.19
N GLU A 178 8.03 22.41 -15.48
CA GLU A 178 7.30 23.51 -16.13
C GLU A 178 5.84 23.61 -15.66
N TRP A 179 5.14 22.48 -15.46
CA TRP A 179 3.80 22.50 -14.87
C TRP A 179 3.78 23.07 -13.45
N CYS A 180 4.75 22.69 -12.62
CA CYS A 180 4.90 23.22 -11.28
C CYS A 180 5.20 24.74 -11.31
N ARG A 181 6.07 25.18 -12.23
CA ARG A 181 6.38 26.60 -12.44
C ARG A 181 5.14 27.40 -12.83
N ARG A 182 4.34 26.90 -13.78
CA ARG A 182 3.10 27.55 -14.21
C ARG A 182 2.07 27.62 -13.10
N PHE A 183 1.89 26.54 -12.33
CA PHE A 183 1.01 26.55 -11.18
C PHE A 183 1.40 27.61 -10.16
N VAL A 184 2.69 27.76 -9.84
CA VAL A 184 3.17 28.79 -8.91
C VAL A 184 2.92 30.20 -9.46
N GLN A 185 3.18 30.42 -10.75
CA GLN A 185 3.02 31.72 -11.41
C GLN A 185 1.57 32.11 -11.72
N ASP A 186 0.63 31.16 -11.67
CA ASP A 186 -0.79 31.43 -11.91
C ASP A 186 -1.34 32.49 -10.92
N PRO A 187 -1.85 33.63 -11.42
CA PRO A 187 -2.37 34.70 -10.57
C PRO A 187 -3.73 34.39 -9.95
N ALA A 188 -4.37 33.27 -10.29
CA ALA A 188 -5.69 32.93 -9.78
C ALA A 188 -5.78 32.92 -8.25
N SER A 189 -6.93 33.38 -7.74
CA SER A 189 -7.25 33.44 -6.33
C SER A 189 -7.32 32.04 -5.70
N VAL A 190 -7.89 31.07 -6.44
CA VAL A 190 -8.00 29.67 -6.05
C VAL A 190 -7.52 28.79 -7.20
N LYS A 191 -6.44 28.06 -6.95
CA LYS A 191 -5.80 27.13 -7.87
C LYS A 191 -5.50 25.80 -7.19
N LEU A 192 -5.63 24.70 -7.93
CA LEU A 192 -5.45 23.34 -7.44
C LEU A 192 -4.46 22.59 -8.34
N PHE A 193 -3.43 22.03 -7.75
CA PHE A 193 -2.55 21.07 -8.39
C PHE A 193 -2.91 19.66 -7.95
N THR A 194 -3.25 18.80 -8.90
CA THR A 194 -3.66 17.42 -8.64
C THR A 194 -2.64 16.45 -9.22
N LEU A 195 -2.21 15.52 -8.37
CA LEU A 195 -1.55 14.27 -8.75
C LEU A 195 -2.55 13.13 -8.65
N GLU A 196 -2.64 12.32 -9.71
CA GLU A 196 -3.47 11.12 -9.72
C GLU A 196 -2.60 9.87 -9.84
N ARG A 197 -2.74 8.91 -8.92
CA ARG A 197 -2.14 7.59 -8.99
C ARG A 197 -3.11 6.64 -9.67
N VAL A 198 -2.66 5.98 -10.73
CA VAL A 198 -3.49 5.11 -11.56
C VAL A 198 -2.88 3.71 -11.59
N VAL A 199 -3.71 2.70 -11.35
CA VAL A 199 -3.32 1.29 -11.55
C VAL A 199 -3.71 0.89 -12.97
N THR A 200 -2.78 0.30 -13.72
CA THR A 200 -3.03 -0.14 -15.11
C THR A 200 -2.74 -1.63 -15.27
N ASN A 201 -3.28 -2.24 -16.32
CA ASN A 201 -2.96 -3.61 -16.75
C ASN A 201 -3.34 -4.74 -15.77
N LEU A 202 -4.20 -4.45 -14.78
CA LEU A 202 -4.88 -5.46 -13.97
C LEU A 202 -6.13 -5.96 -14.70
N ASP A 203 -6.26 -7.26 -14.89
CA ASP A 203 -7.45 -7.86 -15.50
C ASP A 203 -8.61 -7.97 -14.50
N THR A 204 -9.27 -6.83 -14.30
CA THR A 204 -10.44 -6.71 -13.43
C THR A 204 -11.64 -7.50 -13.95
N ALA A 205 -11.79 -7.63 -15.28
CA ALA A 205 -12.91 -8.35 -15.88
C ALA A 205 -12.78 -9.87 -15.68
N TRP A 206 -11.57 -10.41 -15.85
CA TRP A 206 -11.29 -11.81 -15.55
C TRP A 206 -11.52 -12.11 -14.07
N LEU A 207 -10.94 -11.30 -13.16
CA LEU A 207 -11.15 -11.46 -11.72
C LEU A 207 -12.63 -11.39 -11.34
N GLU A 208 -13.38 -10.43 -11.87
CA GLU A 208 -14.83 -10.33 -11.66
C GLU A 208 -15.56 -11.61 -12.06
N GLY A 209 -15.26 -12.16 -13.24
CA GLY A 209 -15.82 -13.43 -13.71
C GLY A 209 -15.53 -14.59 -12.76
N GLN A 210 -14.31 -14.65 -12.22
CA GLN A 210 -13.90 -15.65 -11.23
C GLN A 210 -14.69 -15.52 -9.91
N PHE A 211 -14.87 -14.30 -9.39
CA PHE A 211 -15.68 -14.05 -8.19
C PHE A 211 -17.14 -14.44 -8.39
N ARG A 212 -17.74 -14.05 -9.52
CA ARG A 212 -19.13 -14.41 -9.84
C ARG A 212 -19.30 -15.92 -9.94
N SER A 213 -18.37 -16.60 -10.60
CA SER A 213 -18.36 -18.06 -10.72
C SER A 213 -18.22 -18.75 -9.36
N LEU A 214 -17.35 -18.23 -8.48
CA LEU A 214 -17.18 -18.75 -7.12
C LEU A 214 -18.47 -18.63 -6.31
N VAL A 215 -19.11 -17.46 -6.34
CA VAL A 215 -20.37 -17.23 -5.60
C VAL A 215 -21.51 -18.08 -6.16
N ALA A 216 -21.59 -18.25 -7.48
CA ALA A 216 -22.57 -19.14 -8.11
C ALA A 216 -22.37 -20.59 -7.67
N ALA A 217 -21.12 -21.07 -7.57
CA ALA A 217 -20.80 -22.40 -7.07
C ALA A 217 -21.21 -22.63 -5.59
N LEU A 218 -21.44 -21.55 -4.84
CA LEU A 218 -21.98 -21.60 -3.47
C LEU A 218 -23.53 -21.64 -3.43
N ASN A 219 -24.20 -21.83 -4.58
CA ASN A 219 -25.65 -21.80 -4.74
C ASN A 219 -26.30 -20.51 -4.24
N TYR A 220 -25.56 -19.40 -4.28
CA TYR A 220 -26.09 -18.11 -3.88
C TYR A 220 -27.02 -17.55 -4.96
N ARG A 221 -28.28 -17.28 -4.60
CA ARG A 221 -29.33 -16.80 -5.51
C ARG A 221 -29.56 -15.30 -5.48
N GLY A 222 -28.80 -14.56 -4.68
CA GLY A 222 -28.92 -13.11 -4.59
C GLY A 222 -28.15 -12.36 -5.66
N VAL A 223 -28.25 -11.04 -5.61
CA VAL A 223 -27.45 -10.13 -6.43
C VAL A 223 -26.04 -10.05 -5.85
N VAL A 224 -25.05 -10.22 -6.73
CA VAL A 224 -23.62 -10.10 -6.41
C VAL A 224 -23.05 -8.89 -7.11
N ASP A 225 -22.51 -7.97 -6.32
CA ASP A 225 -21.76 -6.80 -6.77
C ASP A 225 -20.26 -7.03 -6.50
N VAL A 226 -19.44 -6.89 -7.53
CA VAL A 226 -17.97 -6.97 -7.44
C VAL A 226 -17.43 -5.64 -7.95
N SER A 227 -16.76 -4.90 -7.09
CA SER A 227 -16.21 -3.59 -7.43
C SER A 227 -14.73 -3.50 -7.10
N PHE A 228 -13.99 -2.78 -7.95
CA PHE A 228 -12.57 -2.52 -7.77
C PHE A 228 -12.39 -1.06 -7.34
N VAL A 229 -12.12 -0.87 -6.06
CA VAL A 229 -12.01 0.46 -5.45
C VAL A 229 -10.55 0.81 -5.24
N VAL A 230 -10.13 1.98 -5.72
CA VAL A 230 -8.77 2.48 -5.51
C VAL A 230 -8.81 3.61 -4.46
N THR A 231 -8.13 3.40 -3.34
CA THR A 231 -7.95 4.40 -2.28
C THR A 231 -6.55 5.01 -2.35
N HIS A 232 -6.36 6.16 -1.71
CA HIS A 232 -5.11 6.94 -1.74
C HIS A 232 -4.66 7.29 -3.16
N SER A 233 -5.61 7.45 -4.08
CA SER A 233 -5.35 7.66 -5.51
C SER A 233 -5.07 9.12 -5.86
N ARG A 234 -5.43 10.09 -5.03
CA ARG A 234 -5.36 11.51 -5.41
C ARG A 234 -4.61 12.33 -4.36
N VAL A 235 -3.72 13.21 -4.82
CA VAL A 235 -3.10 14.25 -3.97
C VAL A 235 -3.45 15.61 -4.54
N VAL A 236 -3.95 16.51 -3.70
CA VAL A 236 -4.41 17.84 -4.10
C VAL A 236 -3.70 18.90 -3.27
N VAL A 237 -2.97 19.78 -3.95
CA VAL A 237 -2.40 20.99 -3.35
C VAL A 237 -3.26 22.16 -3.78
N GLN A 238 -3.91 22.81 -2.82
CA GLN A 238 -4.64 24.06 -3.05
C GLN A 238 -3.78 25.20 -2.49
N ASN A 239 -3.73 26.33 -3.19
CA ASN A 239 -3.16 27.54 -2.59
C ASN A 239 -4.01 28.01 -1.40
N PRO A 240 -3.42 28.60 -0.36
CA PRO A 240 -4.19 29.20 0.73
C PRO A 240 -5.06 30.34 0.18
N ASP A 241 -6.28 30.45 0.69
CA ASP A 241 -7.21 31.50 0.28
C ASP A 241 -6.64 32.85 0.71
N LYS A 242 -6.32 33.72 -0.26
CA LYS A 242 -5.82 35.09 -0.01
C LYS A 242 -6.91 36.04 0.51
N VAL A 243 -8.16 35.60 0.53
CA VAL A 243 -9.33 36.40 0.92
C VAL A 243 -9.90 35.80 2.21
N ASN A 244 -10.11 36.64 3.22
CA ASN A 244 -10.59 36.27 4.57
C ASN A 244 -11.64 35.15 4.56
N GLN A 245 -11.43 34.14 5.42
CA GLN A 245 -12.28 32.94 5.58
C GLN A 245 -13.79 33.23 5.72
N PHE A 246 -14.17 34.45 6.14
CA PHE A 246 -15.55 34.90 6.28
C PHE A 246 -16.26 35.26 4.95
N PHE A 247 -15.54 35.71 3.92
CA PHE A 247 -16.12 36.05 2.61
C PHE A 247 -16.14 34.86 1.64
N THR A 248 -15.37 33.81 1.94
CA THR A 248 -15.21 32.62 1.11
C THR A 248 -16.50 31.81 0.97
N SER A 249 -17.42 31.85 1.94
CA SER A 249 -18.66 31.06 1.90
C SER A 249 -19.64 31.47 0.80
N VAL A 250 -19.64 32.74 0.36
CA VAL A 250 -20.61 33.25 -0.64
C VAL A 250 -19.95 33.52 -2.00
N THR A 251 -18.65 33.84 -2.02
CA THR A 251 -17.90 34.10 -3.27
C THR A 251 -17.21 32.87 -3.86
N SER A 252 -16.95 31.81 -3.09
CA SER A 252 -16.38 30.56 -3.61
C SER A 252 -17.33 29.75 -4.50
N LEU A 253 -18.62 30.14 -4.54
CA LEU A 253 -19.61 29.59 -5.46
C LEU A 253 -19.49 30.18 -6.88
N PHE A 254 -18.89 31.37 -7.03
CA PHE A 254 -18.80 32.09 -8.31
C PHE A 254 -17.38 32.26 -8.86
N SER A 255 -16.35 32.09 -8.02
CA SER A 255 -14.96 32.05 -8.50
C SER A 255 -14.63 30.63 -8.97
N GLY A 256 -14.60 30.45 -10.29
CA GLY A 256 -14.07 29.23 -10.87
C GLY A 256 -12.65 28.96 -10.35
N LYS A 257 -12.35 27.68 -10.08
CA LYS A 257 -11.05 27.25 -9.56
C LYS A 257 -10.16 26.84 -10.73
N HIS A 258 -8.97 27.43 -10.84
CA HIS A 258 -7.97 26.97 -11.81
C HIS A 258 -7.49 25.58 -11.40
N LYS A 259 -7.58 24.61 -12.30
CA LYS A 259 -7.20 23.22 -12.02
C LYS A 259 -6.01 22.82 -12.87
N TYR A 260 -5.07 22.12 -12.26
CA TYR A 260 -3.94 21.48 -12.89
C TYR A 260 -4.06 19.97 -12.62
N GLU A 261 -4.71 19.26 -13.54
CA GLU A 261 -4.84 17.79 -13.53
C GLU A 261 -3.94 17.22 -14.65
N VAL A 262 -2.66 17.57 -14.57
CA VAL A 262 -1.67 17.37 -15.64
C VAL A 262 -0.65 16.27 -15.34
N VAL A 263 -0.69 15.69 -14.13
CA VAL A 263 0.29 14.70 -13.68
C VAL A 263 -0.42 13.45 -13.20
N LYS A 264 -0.04 12.31 -13.79
CA LYS A 264 -0.42 10.98 -13.33
C LYS A 264 0.80 10.19 -12.92
N VAL A 265 0.67 9.36 -11.89
CA VAL A 265 1.67 8.37 -11.51
C VAL A 265 1.09 7.02 -11.84
N VAL A 266 1.67 6.35 -12.81
CA VAL A 266 1.18 5.06 -13.28
C VAL A 266 1.86 3.96 -12.49
N TRP A 267 1.05 3.07 -11.93
CA TRP A 267 1.44 1.87 -11.20
C TRP A 267 0.95 0.64 -11.96
N PRO A 268 1.72 0.17 -12.95
CA PRO A 268 1.31 -0.98 -13.74
C PRO A 268 1.26 -2.23 -12.86
N PHE A 269 0.23 -3.05 -13.02
CA PHE A 269 0.19 -4.41 -12.48
C PHE A 269 1.01 -5.38 -13.34
N ALA A 270 1.01 -5.13 -14.65
CA ALA A 270 1.77 -5.85 -15.65
C ALA A 270 2.35 -4.88 -16.69
N THR A 271 3.40 -5.30 -17.40
CA THR A 271 4.06 -4.53 -18.46
C THR A 271 3.11 -4.12 -19.59
N ALA A 272 2.11 -4.97 -19.87
CA ALA A 272 1.21 -4.84 -21.00
C ALA A 272 -0.22 -5.26 -20.62
N LYS A 273 -1.21 -4.91 -21.46
CA LYS A 273 -2.60 -5.33 -21.25
C LYS A 273 -2.77 -6.83 -21.45
N ASN A 274 -3.84 -7.40 -20.90
CA ASN A 274 -4.13 -8.82 -21.11
C ASN A 274 -4.31 -9.13 -22.61
N GLY A 275 -3.68 -10.23 -23.06
CA GLY A 275 -3.66 -10.66 -24.47
C GLY A 275 -2.48 -10.15 -25.30
N GLU A 276 -1.65 -9.25 -24.79
CA GLU A 276 -0.44 -8.80 -25.48
C GLU A 276 0.74 -9.77 -25.24
N PRO A 277 1.58 -10.06 -26.26
CA PRO A 277 2.60 -11.10 -26.20
C PRO A 277 3.71 -10.83 -25.17
N ASP A 278 3.99 -9.56 -24.89
CA ASP A 278 5.04 -9.13 -23.95
C ASP A 278 4.52 -8.85 -22.53
N ARG A 279 3.33 -9.37 -22.20
CA ARG A 279 2.72 -9.19 -20.88
C ARG A 279 3.48 -9.99 -19.81
N ARG A 280 4.02 -9.27 -18.84
CA ARG A 280 4.64 -9.80 -17.62
C ARG A 280 4.05 -9.08 -16.41
N CYS A 281 3.49 -9.85 -15.48
CA CYS A 281 3.02 -9.30 -14.20
C CYS A 281 4.22 -8.95 -13.32
N ILE A 282 4.14 -7.84 -12.57
CA ILE A 282 5.27 -7.36 -11.77
C ILE A 282 5.57 -8.30 -10.61
N VAL A 283 4.53 -8.71 -9.87
CA VAL A 283 4.67 -9.56 -8.68
C VAL A 283 4.17 -10.97 -8.96
N GLN A 284 2.91 -11.10 -9.34
CA GLN A 284 2.28 -12.39 -9.65
C GLN A 284 1.10 -12.19 -10.59
N SER A 285 0.73 -13.22 -11.34
CA SER A 285 -0.43 -13.17 -12.24
C SER A 285 -1.75 -13.22 -11.47
N GLU A 286 -2.82 -12.74 -12.11
CA GLU A 286 -4.17 -12.84 -11.55
C GLU A 286 -4.59 -14.30 -11.33
N GLU A 287 -4.18 -15.24 -12.19
CA GLU A 287 -4.53 -16.66 -11.99
C GLU A 287 -3.82 -17.26 -10.78
N THR A 288 -2.56 -16.87 -10.56
CA THR A 288 -1.78 -17.33 -9.41
C THR A 288 -2.36 -16.75 -8.13
N TRP A 289 -2.66 -15.45 -8.13
CA TRP A 289 -3.36 -14.80 -7.03
C TRP A 289 -4.72 -15.46 -6.74
N TRP A 290 -5.52 -15.71 -7.77
CA TRP A 290 -6.83 -16.35 -7.61
C TRP A 290 -6.73 -17.74 -6.99
N ARG A 291 -5.77 -18.56 -7.46
CA ARG A 291 -5.55 -19.92 -6.92
C ARG A 291 -5.27 -19.91 -5.42
N GLU A 292 -4.50 -18.93 -4.96
CA GLU A 292 -4.15 -18.78 -3.55
C GLU A 292 -5.28 -18.21 -2.69
N TRP A 293 -6.09 -17.33 -3.25
CA TRP A 293 -7.10 -16.58 -2.49
C TRP A 293 -8.52 -17.16 -2.60
N ARG A 294 -8.80 -18.01 -3.60
CA ARG A 294 -10.15 -18.55 -3.84
C ARG A 294 -10.74 -19.26 -2.61
N ASP A 295 -9.94 -20.03 -1.87
CA ASP A 295 -10.41 -20.84 -0.74
C ASP A 295 -10.67 -19.96 0.50
N PRO A 296 -9.76 -19.03 0.90
CA PRO A 296 -10.05 -18.00 1.90
C PRO A 296 -11.29 -17.16 1.60
N ILE A 297 -11.45 -16.72 0.35
CA ILE A 297 -12.61 -15.95 -0.10
C ILE A 297 -13.89 -16.78 0.04
N LYS A 298 -13.86 -18.03 -0.48
CA LYS A 298 -14.98 -18.96 -0.40
C LYS A 298 -15.42 -19.18 1.05
N TYR A 299 -14.45 -19.39 1.94
CA TYR A 299 -14.70 -19.54 3.37
C TYR A 299 -15.34 -18.28 3.96
N ALA A 300 -14.79 -17.10 3.71
CA ALA A 300 -15.35 -15.84 4.22
C ALA A 300 -16.81 -15.60 3.75
N ILE A 301 -17.10 -15.90 2.48
CA ILE A 301 -18.46 -15.79 1.93
C ILE A 301 -19.40 -16.80 2.58
N SER A 302 -18.96 -18.05 2.80
CA SER A 302 -19.77 -19.08 3.46
C SER A 302 -20.15 -18.74 4.89
N GLN A 303 -19.29 -17.99 5.58
CA GLN A 303 -19.51 -17.50 6.93
C GLN A 303 -20.34 -16.21 6.97
N LYS A 304 -20.89 -15.76 5.83
CA LYS A 304 -21.69 -14.53 5.74
C LYS A 304 -20.94 -13.32 6.31
N ARG A 305 -19.62 -13.26 6.06
CA ARG A 305 -18.75 -12.28 6.71
C ARG A 305 -18.99 -10.87 6.19
N HIS A 306 -18.83 -9.91 7.10
CA HIS A 306 -18.73 -8.48 6.80
C HIS A 306 -17.35 -7.97 7.23
N GLY A 307 -16.54 -7.44 6.31
CA GLY A 307 -15.23 -6.86 6.64
C GLY A 307 -14.10 -7.29 5.71
N TRP A 308 -12.89 -7.39 6.25
CA TRP A 308 -11.69 -7.69 5.47
C TRP A 308 -11.41 -9.19 5.41
N VAL A 309 -10.90 -9.64 4.27
CA VAL A 309 -10.18 -10.90 4.13
C VAL A 309 -8.71 -10.55 3.98
N THR A 310 -7.89 -11.10 4.86
CA THR A 310 -6.50 -10.70 5.08
C THR A 310 -5.55 -11.86 4.86
N VAL A 311 -4.24 -11.59 4.96
CA VAL A 311 -3.20 -12.63 4.85
C VAL A 311 -3.35 -13.68 5.95
N GLU A 312 -3.92 -13.33 7.10
CA GLU A 312 -4.20 -14.29 8.17
C GLU A 312 -5.26 -15.31 7.72
N ASP A 313 -6.32 -14.87 7.04
CA ASP A 313 -7.32 -15.81 6.50
C ASP A 313 -6.71 -16.75 5.44
N LYS A 314 -5.75 -16.26 4.67
CA LYS A 314 -4.96 -17.09 3.75
C LYS A 314 -4.11 -18.11 4.52
N LEU A 315 -3.46 -17.68 5.60
CA LEU A 315 -2.67 -18.56 6.46
C LEU A 315 -3.54 -19.65 7.10
N GLU A 316 -4.68 -19.27 7.68
CA GLU A 316 -5.64 -20.19 8.27
C GLU A 316 -6.18 -21.20 7.24
N ALA A 317 -6.47 -20.77 6.01
CA ALA A 317 -6.89 -21.68 4.94
C ALA A 317 -5.79 -22.69 4.55
N LEU A 318 -4.53 -22.25 4.52
CA LEU A 318 -3.39 -23.12 4.21
C LEU A 318 -3.07 -24.10 5.34
N MET A 319 -3.18 -23.66 6.60
CA MET A 319 -2.83 -24.46 7.77
C MET A 319 -3.96 -25.41 8.19
N GLU A 320 -5.21 -24.94 8.13
CA GLU A 320 -6.36 -25.67 8.65
C GLU A 320 -7.27 -26.24 7.56
N GLY A 321 -6.98 -25.97 6.28
CA GLY A 321 -7.83 -26.40 5.16
C GLY A 321 -9.18 -25.68 5.09
N LYS A 322 -9.35 -24.56 5.81
CA LYS A 322 -10.59 -23.77 5.81
C LYS A 322 -10.94 -23.35 4.37
N GLY A 323 -12.14 -23.73 3.92
CA GLY A 323 -12.64 -23.41 2.57
C GLY A 323 -12.57 -24.56 1.55
N HIS A 324 -11.76 -25.60 1.78
CA HIS A 324 -11.69 -26.77 0.88
C HIS A 324 -13.02 -27.56 0.87
N GLU A 325 -13.61 -27.81 2.04
CA GLU A 325 -14.86 -28.56 2.22
C GLU A 325 -16.01 -27.66 2.73
N THR A 326 -16.37 -26.65 1.94
CA THR A 326 -17.58 -25.87 2.24
C THR A 326 -18.80 -26.66 1.78
N GLY A 327 -19.57 -27.20 2.74
CA GLY A 327 -20.84 -27.88 2.48
C GLY A 327 -21.92 -26.95 1.89
N ILE A 328 -23.12 -27.50 1.68
CA ILE A 328 -24.27 -26.71 1.20
C ILE A 328 -24.56 -25.59 2.21
N ILE A 329 -24.45 -24.33 1.77
CA ILE A 329 -24.69 -23.16 2.62
C ILE A 329 -26.19 -22.88 2.65
N ASP A 330 -26.77 -22.86 3.85
CA ASP A 330 -28.11 -22.34 4.05
C ASP A 330 -28.09 -20.81 4.01
N TRP A 331 -28.55 -20.25 2.90
CA TRP A 331 -28.70 -18.80 2.75
C TRP A 331 -29.93 -18.25 3.49
N GLY A 332 -30.85 -19.10 3.96
CA GLY A 332 -32.14 -18.72 4.54
C GLY A 332 -33.20 -18.41 3.47
N PRO A 333 -34.46 -18.17 3.87
CA PRO A 333 -35.58 -18.03 2.94
C PRO A 333 -35.37 -16.89 1.94
N GLU A 334 -35.83 -17.09 0.71
CA GLU A 334 -35.93 -16.04 -0.30
C GLU A 334 -37.00 -15.05 0.14
N ASN A 335 -36.59 -13.91 0.68
CA ASN A 335 -37.51 -12.79 0.86
C ASN A 335 -37.81 -12.22 -0.53
N MET A 336 -38.78 -12.81 -1.24
CA MET A 336 -39.44 -12.19 -2.38
C MET A 336 -40.15 -10.94 -1.85
N GLY A 337 -39.54 -9.78 -2.08
CA GLY A 337 -40.15 -8.47 -1.89
C GLY A 337 -40.53 -7.90 -3.24
#